data_AF-A0A7Y5RM21-F1
#
_entry.id   AF-A0A7Y5RM21-F1
#
_cell.length_a   1.000
_cell.length_b   1.000
_cell.length_c   1.000
_cell.angle_alpha   90.00
_cell.angle_beta   90.00
_cell.angle_gamma   90.00
#
_symmetry.space_group_name_H-M   'P 1'
#
loop_
_entity.id
_entity.type
_entity.pdbx_description
1 polymer ?
#
loop_
_entity_poly.entity_id
_entity_poly.type
_entity_poly.pdbx_seq_one_letter_code
_entity_poly.pdbx_strand_id
1 'polypeptide(L)'
;MIVQCINDAPVQAPGDRTTAVLTICKEYAVYGIGVRKRDAMNPLAAGITYLIACDDELPRWCDASRFETIDPVFPSGWGFRFFGPSRWPGEEQLPLWTEEGAAEGVIGYPELVNDPRHYIGLETREASDIEIFERRRREIDAGLSSFPRRRESSLSKSSLVGSGFPLSRE
;
A
#
# COMPACT_ATOMS: atom_id res chain seq x y z
N MET A 1 8.28 1.77 -5.23
CA MET A 1 8.27 1.43 -3.80
C MET A 1 7.93 -0.04 -3.71
N ILE A 2 8.65 -0.79 -2.89
CA ILE A 2 8.45 -2.24 -2.71
C ILE A 2 8.20 -2.50 -1.23
N VAL A 3 7.19 -3.31 -0.95
CA VAL A 3 6.78 -3.70 0.39
C VAL A 3 6.71 -5.22 0.49
N GLN A 4 7.04 -5.80 1.63
CA GLN A 4 6.92 -7.23 1.89
C GLN A 4 5.71 -7.49 2.78
N CYS A 5 4.87 -8.44 2.40
CA CYS A 5 3.74 -8.85 3.24
C CYS A 5 4.25 -9.55 4.50
N ILE A 6 3.89 -9.03 5.67
CA ILE A 6 4.23 -9.60 6.99
C ILE A 6 3.02 -10.24 7.68
N ASN A 7 1.82 -10.01 7.17
CA ASN A 7 0.58 -10.57 7.70
C ASN A 7 -0.49 -10.74 6.59
N ASP A 8 -0.94 -11.97 6.40
CA ASP A 8 -1.98 -12.32 5.43
C ASP A 8 -3.40 -12.26 6.02
N ALA A 9 -3.55 -12.01 7.33
CA ALA A 9 -4.84 -12.01 8.00
C ALA A 9 -5.87 -11.12 7.25
N PRO A 10 -7.07 -11.66 6.94
CA PRO A 10 -8.09 -10.89 6.25
C PRO A 10 -8.66 -9.84 7.21
N VAL A 11 -8.28 -8.58 7.00
CA VAL A 11 -9.07 -7.46 7.55
C VAL A 11 -10.28 -7.32 6.62
N GLN A 12 -11.43 -7.82 7.09
CA GLN A 12 -12.69 -7.62 6.39
C GLN A 12 -13.03 -6.12 6.44
N ALA A 13 -12.81 -5.41 5.33
CA ALA A 13 -13.52 -4.16 5.12
C ALA A 13 -15.03 -4.49 5.13
N PRO A 14 -15.86 -3.77 5.90
CA PRO A 14 -17.30 -4.04 5.93
C PRO A 14 -17.88 -3.80 4.52
N GLY A 15 -18.18 -4.89 3.81
CA GLY A 15 -18.77 -4.86 2.47
C GLY A 15 -18.01 -5.63 1.38
N ASP A 16 -16.70 -5.92 1.55
CA ASP A 16 -15.93 -6.65 0.54
C ASP A 16 -15.90 -8.16 0.84
N ARG A 17 -16.58 -8.95 -0.01
CA ARG A 17 -16.58 -10.42 0.05
C ARG A 17 -15.37 -11.05 -0.66
N THR A 18 -14.47 -10.25 -1.20
CA THR A 18 -13.29 -10.74 -1.94
C THR A 18 -12.04 -10.53 -1.11
N THR A 19 -11.65 -11.52 -0.31
CA THR A 19 -10.39 -11.49 0.45
C THR A 19 -9.20 -11.28 -0.48
N ALA A 20 -8.39 -10.25 -0.23
CA ALA A 20 -7.14 -10.05 -0.95
C ALA A 20 -6.23 -11.28 -0.77
N VAL A 21 -5.83 -11.92 -1.87
CA VAL A 21 -4.90 -13.05 -1.86
C VAL A 21 -3.48 -12.50 -1.77
N LEU A 22 -2.93 -12.51 -0.56
CA LEU A 22 -1.55 -12.13 -0.28
C LEU A 22 -0.78 -13.32 0.28
N THR A 23 0.47 -13.44 -0.15
CA THR A 23 1.42 -14.44 0.34
C THR A 23 2.37 -13.77 1.34
N ILE A 24 2.46 -14.28 2.56
CA ILE A 24 3.43 -13.80 3.57
C ILE A 24 4.85 -13.94 3.02
N CYS A 25 5.72 -12.99 3.33
CA CYS A 25 7.11 -12.87 2.86
C CYS A 25 7.26 -12.58 1.35
N LYS A 26 6.17 -12.48 0.59
CA LYS A 26 6.22 -12.03 -0.81
C LYS A 26 6.36 -10.51 -0.87
N GLU A 27 7.19 -10.06 -1.81
CA GLU A 27 7.35 -8.65 -2.15
C GLU A 27 6.28 -8.21 -3.16
N TYR A 28 5.72 -7.02 -2.93
CA TYR A 28 4.74 -6.38 -3.77
C TYR A 28 5.20 -4.97 -4.13
N ALA A 29 5.01 -4.59 -5.40
CA ALA A 29 5.15 -3.20 -5.82
C ALA A 29 3.93 -2.40 -5.37
N VAL A 30 4.17 -1.19 -4.87
CA VAL A 30 3.12 -0.23 -4.51
C VAL A 30 2.86 0.69 -5.69
N TYR A 31 1.61 0.78 -6.12
CA TYR A 31 1.16 1.60 -7.26
C TYR A 31 0.40 2.86 -6.85
N GLY A 32 0.06 2.98 -5.57
CA GLY A 32 -0.61 4.13 -5.00
C GLY A 32 -0.69 4.04 -3.49
N ILE A 33 -0.85 5.19 -2.84
CA ILE A 33 -1.01 5.30 -1.38
C ILE A 33 -2.25 6.13 -1.10
N GLY A 34 -3.19 5.54 -0.37
CA GLY A 34 -4.36 6.23 0.17
C GLY A 34 -4.10 6.63 1.62
N VAL A 35 -4.54 7.82 2.00
CA VAL A 35 -4.51 8.32 3.38
C VAL A 35 -5.95 8.45 3.83
N ARG A 36 -6.41 7.61 4.75
CA ARG A 36 -7.79 7.65 5.27
C ARG A 36 -7.86 8.45 6.57
N LYS A 37 -8.98 9.16 6.78
CA LYS A 37 -9.26 9.82 8.05
C LYS A 37 -9.32 8.80 9.16
N ARG A 38 -8.89 9.19 10.36
CA ARG A 38 -9.22 8.46 11.58
C ARG A 38 -10.73 8.44 11.79
N ASP A 39 -11.34 7.28 11.61
CA ASP A 39 -12.70 7.02 12.05
C ASP A 39 -12.75 7.11 13.59
N ALA A 40 -13.77 7.80 14.10
CA ALA A 40 -14.01 7.96 15.53
C ALA A 40 -14.55 6.66 16.17
N MET A 41 -15.23 5.81 15.39
CA MET A 41 -15.77 4.51 15.82
C MET A 41 -14.75 3.38 15.65
N ASN A 42 -13.86 3.47 14.65
CA ASN A 42 -12.75 2.56 14.47
C ASN A 42 -11.40 3.31 14.41
N PRO A 43 -10.77 3.60 15.55
CA PRO A 43 -9.50 4.32 15.59
C PRO A 43 -8.34 3.57 14.89
N LEU A 44 -8.50 2.27 14.57
CA LEU A 44 -7.57 1.49 13.76
C LEU A 44 -7.82 1.63 12.24
N ALA A 45 -8.97 2.17 11.82
CA ALA A 45 -9.27 2.47 10.41
C ALA A 45 -8.61 3.78 9.93
N ALA A 46 -7.98 4.55 10.84
CA ALA A 46 -7.04 5.60 10.48
C ALA A 46 -5.81 4.93 9.86
N GLY A 47 -5.68 5.01 8.54
CA GLY A 47 -4.76 4.13 7.86
C GLY A 47 -4.13 4.76 6.64
N ILE A 48 -2.87 4.40 6.44
CA ILE A 48 -2.26 4.40 5.13
C ILE A 48 -2.72 3.10 4.47
N THR A 49 -3.25 3.18 3.26
CA THR A 49 -3.53 2.01 2.42
C THR A 49 -2.59 2.02 1.22
N TYR A 50 -2.17 0.84 0.80
CA TYR A 50 -1.37 0.63 -0.42
C TYR A 50 -2.24 0.02 -1.51
N LEU A 51 -2.21 0.60 -2.69
CA LEU A 51 -2.71 -0.02 -3.90
C LEU A 51 -1.63 -0.96 -4.43
N ILE A 52 -1.91 -2.26 -4.43
CA ILE A 52 -1.01 -3.29 -4.94
C ILE A 52 -1.73 -4.18 -5.94
N ALA A 53 -0.98 -4.83 -6.82
CA ALA A 53 -1.47 -5.98 -7.58
C ALA A 53 -1.29 -7.22 -6.70
N CYS A 54 -2.40 -7.87 -6.32
CA CYS A 54 -2.38 -9.05 -5.48
C CYS A 54 -1.94 -10.31 -6.25
N ASP A 55 -1.95 -11.47 -5.60
CA ASP A 55 -1.52 -12.73 -6.23
C ASP A 55 -2.43 -13.17 -7.40
N ASP A 56 -3.64 -12.64 -7.46
CA ASP A 56 -4.58 -12.76 -8.59
C ASP A 56 -4.34 -11.72 -9.69
N GLU A 57 -3.27 -10.94 -9.59
CA GLU A 57 -2.90 -9.82 -10.47
C GLU A 57 -3.89 -8.65 -10.47
N LEU A 58 -4.90 -8.65 -9.58
CA LEU A 58 -5.89 -7.59 -9.52
C LEU A 58 -5.47 -6.46 -8.57
N PRO A 59 -5.80 -5.20 -8.91
CA PRO A 59 -5.55 -4.06 -8.03
C PRO A 59 -6.43 -4.14 -6.78
N ARG A 60 -5.80 -3.95 -5.61
CA ARG A 60 -6.52 -3.88 -4.33
C ARG A 60 -5.87 -2.88 -3.38
N TRP A 61 -6.72 -2.12 -2.68
CA TRP A 61 -6.31 -1.31 -1.54
C TRP A 61 -6.16 -2.19 -0.31
N CYS A 62 -4.95 -2.28 0.23
CA CYS A 62 -4.62 -3.06 1.42
C CYS A 62 -4.08 -2.15 2.52
N ASP A 63 -4.39 -2.43 3.78
CA ASP A 63 -3.82 -1.67 4.90
C ASP A 63 -2.29 -1.78 4.92
N ALA A 64 -1.61 -0.64 5.04
CA ALA A 64 -0.15 -0.59 5.07
C ALA A 64 0.45 -1.33 6.27
N SER A 65 -0.32 -1.50 7.36
CA SER A 65 0.09 -2.27 8.55
C SER A 65 0.33 -3.76 8.27
N ARG A 66 -0.11 -4.27 7.12
CA ARG A 66 0.14 -5.66 6.66
C ARG A 66 1.52 -5.84 6.04
N PHE A 67 2.27 -4.75 5.85
CA PHE A 67 3.52 -4.78 5.11
C PHE A 67 4.67 -4.08 5.84
N GLU A 68 5.88 -4.57 5.56
CA GLU A 68 7.13 -3.88 5.87
C GLU A 68 7.67 -3.22 4.58
N THR A 69 8.20 -2.00 4.67
CA THR A 69 8.77 -1.32 3.49
C THR A 69 10.20 -1.80 3.25
N ILE A 70 10.43 -2.42 2.10
CA ILE A 70 11.75 -2.94 1.70
C ILE A 70 12.50 -1.92 0.84
N ASP A 71 11.78 -1.24 -0.04
CA ASP A 71 12.33 -0.17 -0.88
C ASP A 71 11.38 1.04 -0.86
N PRO A 72 11.75 2.14 -0.18
CA PRO A 72 10.90 3.32 -0.05
C PRO A 72 10.91 4.24 -1.28
N VAL A 73 11.59 3.89 -2.39
CA VAL A 73 11.71 4.75 -3.56
C VAL A 73 10.37 4.88 -4.29
N PHE A 74 9.85 6.11 -4.43
CA PHE A 74 8.66 6.37 -5.23
C PHE A 74 8.96 6.33 -6.74
N PRO A 75 8.07 5.78 -7.58
CA PRO A 75 8.21 5.90 -9.03
C PRO A 75 8.18 7.37 -9.49
N SER A 76 8.91 7.66 -10.56
CA SER A 76 8.96 9.01 -11.14
C SER A 76 7.59 9.46 -11.66
N GLY A 77 7.27 10.75 -11.50
CA GLY A 77 6.01 11.32 -11.97
C GLY A 77 4.82 11.08 -11.04
N TRP A 78 5.05 10.48 -9.87
CA TRP A 78 4.03 10.42 -8.83
C TRP A 78 3.74 11.82 -8.29
N GLY A 79 2.44 12.12 -8.15
CA GLY A 79 1.93 13.32 -7.53
C GLY A 79 1.29 13.02 -6.18
N PHE A 80 0.83 14.08 -5.52
CA PHE A 80 0.04 14.00 -4.31
C PHE A 80 -1.13 14.98 -4.39
N ARG A 81 -2.30 14.54 -3.94
CA ARG A 81 -3.45 15.41 -3.72
C ARG A 81 -4.05 15.11 -2.35
N PHE A 82 -4.22 16.15 -1.56
CA PHE A 82 -5.01 16.13 -0.34
C PHE A 82 -6.39 16.70 -0.66
N PHE A 83 -7.43 15.91 -0.41
CA PHE A 83 -8.81 16.29 -0.65
C PHE A 83 -9.41 17.08 0.52
N GLY A 84 -8.84 16.92 1.72
CA GLY A 84 -9.09 17.73 2.92
C GLY A 84 -10.55 17.78 3.40
N PRO A 85 -10.80 18.26 4.62
CA PRO A 85 -12.12 18.73 4.97
C PRO A 85 -12.35 20.01 4.17
N SER A 86 -13.25 19.99 3.19
CA SER A 86 -13.68 21.18 2.49
C SER A 86 -14.11 22.24 3.52
N ARG A 87 -13.25 23.25 3.70
CA ARG A 87 -13.47 24.40 4.57
C ARG A 87 -13.59 25.69 3.77
N TRP A 88 -13.47 25.63 2.44
CA TRP A 88 -13.59 26.78 1.58
C TRP A 88 -15.04 26.94 1.09
N PRO A 89 -15.72 28.05 1.38
CA PRO A 89 -17.05 28.31 0.84
C PRO A 89 -16.97 28.37 -0.69
N GLY A 90 -17.70 27.47 -1.37
CA GLY A 90 -17.82 27.45 -2.84
C GLY A 90 -17.06 26.35 -3.56
N GLU A 91 -16.31 25.49 -2.86
CA GLU A 91 -15.72 24.30 -3.48
C GLU A 91 -16.74 23.14 -3.43
N GLU A 92 -17.20 22.73 -4.61
CA GLU A 92 -18.18 21.64 -4.75
C GLU A 92 -17.52 20.34 -4.29
N GLN A 93 -17.85 19.90 -3.08
CA GLN A 93 -17.40 18.59 -2.58
C GLN A 93 -17.97 17.53 -3.49
N LEU A 94 -17.11 16.76 -4.15
CA LEU A 94 -17.55 15.54 -4.79
C LEU A 94 -18.09 14.62 -3.69
N PRO A 95 -19.38 14.23 -3.72
CA PRO A 95 -20.02 13.44 -2.66
C PRO A 95 -19.31 12.10 -2.40
N LEU A 96 -18.52 11.66 -3.38
CA LEU A 96 -17.68 10.47 -3.38
C LEU A 96 -16.57 10.46 -2.29
N TRP A 97 -16.13 11.61 -1.77
CA TRP A 97 -15.06 11.70 -0.76
C TRP A 97 -15.56 11.94 0.66
N THR A 98 -16.87 12.08 0.81
CA THR A 98 -17.56 12.30 2.09
C THR A 98 -18.22 11.04 2.64
N GLU A 99 -18.23 9.94 1.88
CA GLU A 99 -18.70 8.65 2.38
C GLU A 99 -17.66 8.02 3.33
N GLU A 100 -18.13 7.33 4.37
CA GLU A 100 -17.28 6.59 5.31
C GLU A 100 -16.38 5.62 4.53
N GLY A 101 -15.06 5.82 4.60
CA GLY A 101 -14.06 4.95 3.95
C GLY A 101 -13.30 5.57 2.78
N ALA A 102 -13.67 6.76 2.31
CA ALA A 102 -12.91 7.49 1.28
C ALA A 102 -11.56 8.02 1.81
N ALA A 103 -10.53 8.08 0.97
CA ALA A 103 -9.22 8.59 1.34
C ALA A 103 -9.18 10.13 1.38
N GLU A 104 -8.74 10.74 2.48
CA GLU A 104 -8.50 12.19 2.58
C GLU A 104 -7.35 12.68 1.70
N GLY A 105 -6.49 11.79 1.24
CA GLY A 105 -5.41 12.12 0.33
C GLY A 105 -4.92 10.89 -0.44
N VAL A 106 -4.37 11.13 -1.61
CA VAL A 106 -3.84 10.09 -2.48
C VAL A 106 -2.48 10.51 -3.04
N ILE A 107 -1.53 9.59 -2.99
CA ILE A 107 -0.22 9.69 -3.64
C ILE A 107 -0.17 8.60 -4.72
N GLY A 108 0.26 8.94 -5.93
CA GLY A 108 0.31 7.94 -7.01
C GLY A 108 0.51 8.54 -8.38
N TYR A 109 0.24 7.75 -9.42
CA TYR A 109 0.28 8.19 -10.81
C TYR A 109 -0.79 9.25 -11.12
N PRO A 110 -0.62 10.04 -12.20
CA PRO A 110 -1.47 11.20 -12.48
C PRO A 110 -2.97 10.92 -12.51
N GLU A 111 -3.44 9.81 -13.08
CA GLU A 111 -4.87 9.46 -13.12
C GLU A 111 -5.40 9.19 -11.71
N LEU A 112 -4.65 8.48 -10.87
CA LEU A 112 -5.02 8.20 -9.49
C LEU A 112 -5.08 9.46 -8.62
N VAL A 113 -4.22 10.44 -8.89
CA VAL A 113 -4.16 11.70 -8.12
C VAL A 113 -5.19 12.71 -8.63
N ASN A 114 -5.40 12.78 -9.95
CA ASN A 114 -6.17 13.85 -10.56
C ASN A 114 -7.62 13.50 -10.87
N ASP A 115 -7.93 12.22 -11.06
CA ASP A 115 -9.30 11.73 -11.26
C ASP A 115 -9.80 11.03 -9.99
N PRO A 116 -10.66 11.69 -9.21
CA PRO A 116 -11.13 11.12 -7.98
C PRO A 116 -12.04 9.90 -8.19
N ARG A 117 -12.67 9.76 -9.36
CA ARG A 117 -13.50 8.59 -9.69
C ARG A 117 -12.66 7.34 -9.88
N HIS A 118 -11.40 7.51 -10.29
CA HIS A 118 -10.50 6.38 -10.53
C HIS A 118 -10.24 5.57 -9.26
N TYR A 119 -10.07 6.23 -8.11
CA TYR A 119 -9.89 5.55 -6.82
C TYR A 119 -11.04 4.57 -6.54
N ILE A 120 -12.28 5.04 -6.74
CA ILE A 120 -13.50 4.28 -6.49
C ILE A 120 -13.70 3.22 -7.56
N GLY A 121 -13.45 3.54 -8.83
CA GLY A 121 -13.49 2.58 -9.92
C GLY A 121 -12.55 1.39 -9.69
N LEU A 122 -11.39 1.60 -9.06
CA LEU A 122 -10.52 0.50 -8.65
C LEU A 122 -11.11 -0.34 -7.50
N GLU A 123 -11.80 0.29 -6.54
CA GLU A 123 -12.47 -0.40 -5.43
C GLU A 123 -13.68 -1.22 -5.90
N THR A 124 -14.48 -0.66 -6.82
CA THR A 124 -15.65 -1.31 -7.41
C THR A 124 -15.32 -2.20 -8.62
N ARG A 125 -14.06 -2.23 -9.04
CA ARG A 125 -13.55 -2.99 -10.21
C ARG A 125 -14.20 -2.61 -11.54
N GLU A 126 -14.39 -1.32 -11.78
CA GLU A 126 -14.81 -0.80 -13.07
C GLU A 126 -13.78 -1.12 -14.15
N ALA A 127 -14.23 -1.71 -15.26
CA ALA A 127 -13.34 -2.23 -16.30
C ALA A 127 -12.38 -1.15 -16.86
N SER A 128 -12.87 0.08 -17.08
CA SER A 128 -12.05 1.20 -17.54
C SER A 128 -10.94 1.57 -16.57
N ASP A 129 -11.21 1.48 -15.27
CA ASP A 129 -10.24 1.83 -14.22
C ASP A 129 -9.21 0.72 -14.05
N ILE A 130 -9.62 -0.55 -14.16
CA ILE A 130 -8.69 -1.67 -14.23
C ILE A 130 -7.74 -1.53 -15.42
N GLU A 131 -8.24 -1.16 -16.62
CA GLU A 131 -7.39 -0.95 -17.80
C GLU A 131 -6.36 0.18 -17.62
N ILE A 132 -6.76 1.28 -16.99
CA ILE A 132 -5.85 2.39 -16.66
C ILE A 132 -4.78 1.92 -15.68
N PHE A 133 -5.17 1.19 -14.64
CA PHE A 133 -4.23 0.61 -13.68
C PHE A 133 -3.24 -0.32 -14.37
N GLU A 134 -3.72 -1.24 -15.22
CA GLU A 134 -2.87 -2.19 -15.96
C GLU A 134 -1.85 -1.51 -16.87
N ARG A 135 -2.21 -0.39 -17.48
CA ARG A 135 -1.27 0.44 -18.24
C ARG A 135 -0.19 1.02 -17.31
N ARG A 136 -0.59 1.65 -16.20
CA ARG A 136 0.34 2.30 -15.26
C ARG A 136 1.23 1.32 -14.52
N ARG A 137 0.71 0.14 -14.19
CA ARG A 137 1.45 -0.98 -13.64
C ARG A 137 2.65 -1.34 -14.51
N ARG A 138 2.41 -1.60 -15.81
CA ARG A 138 3.49 -1.94 -16.76
C ARG A 138 4.56 -0.87 -16.86
N GLU A 139 4.18 0.41 -16.85
CA GLU A 139 5.13 1.54 -16.87
C GLU A 139 5.98 1.59 -15.59
N ILE A 140 5.34 1.43 -14.43
CA ILE A 140 6.00 1.46 -13.12
C ILE A 140 6.94 0.24 -12.97
N ASP A 141 6.48 -0.95 -13.34
CA ASP A 141 7.26 -2.19 -13.25
C ASP A 141 8.48 -2.17 -14.17
N ALA A 142 8.34 -1.62 -15.39
CA ALA A 142 9.47 -1.40 -16.27
C ALA A 142 10.51 -0.48 -15.60
N GLY A 143 10.06 0.57 -14.91
CA GLY A 143 10.92 1.46 -14.12
C GLY A 143 11.60 0.75 -12.95
N LEU A 144 10.89 -0.09 -12.20
CA LEU A 144 11.43 -0.84 -11.05
C LEU A 144 12.48 -1.88 -11.48
N SER A 145 12.31 -2.50 -12.64
CA SER A 145 13.25 -3.49 -13.18
C SER A 145 14.62 -2.91 -13.58
N SER A 146 14.71 -1.58 -13.72
CA SER A 146 15.93 -0.88 -14.13
C SER A 146 16.90 -0.55 -12.99
N PHE A 147 16.49 -0.73 -11.73
CA PHE A 147 17.33 -0.50 -10.56
C PHE A 147 17.93 -1.81 -10.02
N PRO A 148 19.25 -1.90 -9.78
CA PRO A 148 19.84 -3.09 -9.21
C PRO A 148 19.31 -3.29 -7.78
N ARG A 149 18.49 -4.35 -7.59
CA ARG A 149 18.07 -4.81 -6.26
C ARG A 149 19.30 -4.96 -5.38
N ARG A 150 19.35 -4.23 -4.28
CA ARG A 150 20.44 -4.30 -3.30
C ARG A 150 20.55 -5.76 -2.86
N ARG A 151 21.68 -6.40 -3.19
CA ARG A 151 21.96 -7.80 -2.85
C ARG A 151 21.68 -8.06 -1.37
N GLU A 152 21.06 -9.20 -1.11
CA GLU A 152 20.96 -9.85 0.19
C GLU A 152 22.29 -9.72 0.95
N SER A 153 22.26 -9.11 2.12
CA SER A 153 23.34 -9.29 3.08
C SER A 153 23.25 -10.72 3.59
N SER A 154 24.10 -11.58 3.01
CA SER A 154 24.45 -12.88 3.53
C SER A 154 24.91 -12.78 4.98
N LEU A 155 24.02 -12.99 5.94
CA LEU A 155 24.41 -13.42 7.28
C LEU A 155 24.54 -14.94 7.26
N SER A 156 25.67 -15.38 6.72
CA SER A 156 26.18 -16.73 6.90
C SER A 156 26.43 -16.99 8.38
N LYS A 157 25.69 -17.98 8.91
CA LYS A 157 25.98 -18.84 10.08
C LYS A 157 27.23 -18.48 10.90
N SER A 158 27.00 -18.17 12.17
CA SER A 158 27.85 -18.68 13.25
C SER A 158 26.97 -19.18 14.40
N SER A 159 26.53 -20.43 14.27
CA SER A 159 26.23 -21.28 15.40
C SER A 159 27.54 -21.61 16.11
N LEU A 160 27.73 -21.10 17.33
CA LEU A 160 28.63 -21.72 18.31
C LEU A 160 27.85 -21.92 19.60
N VAL A 161 27.47 -23.18 19.79
CA VAL A 161 27.00 -23.75 21.04
C VAL A 161 28.22 -24.00 21.92
N GLY A 162 28.14 -23.55 23.19
CA GLY A 162 28.62 -24.34 24.32
C GLY A 162 29.99 -24.01 24.94
N SER A 163 30.01 -24.19 26.27
CA SER A 163 31.12 -24.07 27.24
C SER A 163 31.51 -22.63 27.58
N GLY A 164 31.28 -22.09 28.79
CA GLY A 164 31.38 -22.70 30.10
C GLY A 164 32.65 -22.15 30.75
N PHE A 165 32.54 -21.12 31.58
CA PHE A 165 33.63 -20.70 32.47
C PHE A 165 33.11 -20.30 33.86
N PRO A 166 33.82 -20.67 34.93
CA PRO A 166 33.30 -20.68 36.29
C PRO A 166 33.54 -19.35 37.04
N LEU A 167 32.81 -19.25 38.15
CA LEU A 167 33.06 -18.35 39.28
C LEU A 167 34.53 -18.39 39.73
N SER A 168 35.10 -17.22 40.04
CA SER A 168 35.90 -17.01 41.25
C SER A 168 35.88 -15.55 41.67
N ARG A 169 35.63 -15.38 42.97
CA ARG A 169 35.79 -14.15 43.76
C ARG A 169 37.27 -13.84 43.96
N GLU A 170 37.60 -12.56 44.07
CA GLU A 170 38.54 -12.03 45.06
C GLU A 170 37.94 -10.75 45.66
#